data_AF-A0A3M2YFV0-F1
#
_entry.id   AF-A0A3M2YFV0-F1
#
_cell.length_a   1.000
_cell.length_b   1.000
_cell.length_c   1.000
_cell.angle_alpha   90.00
_cell.angle_beta   90.00
_cell.angle_gamma   90.00
#
_symmetry.space_group_name_H-M   'P 1'
#
loop_
_entity.id
_entity.type
_entity.pdbx_description
1 polymer ?
#
loop_
_entity_poly.entity_id
_entity_poly.type
_entity_poly.pdbx_seq_one_letter_code
_entity_poly.pdbx_strand_id
1 'polypeptide(L)'
;VASLPSGQVQISVRRRGEHEPTHILGDALINSTGIEYDWRRVDRPLPRQLLARGLIQPGPLALGIAAAHDGAVLDAQGQRSAHLFAMGPPLRGMW
;
A
#
# COMPACT_ATOMS: atom_id res chain seq x y z
N VAL A 1 -15.35 -4.70 12.81
CA VAL A 1 -16.32 -3.59 13.00
C VAL A 1 -17.68 -4.17 12.74
N ALA A 2 -18.66 -3.92 13.60
CA ALA A 2 -20.03 -4.37 13.41
C ALA A 2 -20.95 -3.16 13.42
N SER A 3 -21.93 -3.14 12.51
CA SER A 3 -23.01 -2.15 12.54
C SER A 3 -24.10 -2.60 13.52
N LEU A 4 -24.61 -1.67 14.33
CA LEU A 4 -25.66 -1.93 15.32
C LEU A 4 -27.03 -1.46 14.80
N PRO A 5 -28.15 -2.01 15.33
CA PRO A 5 -29.49 -1.54 14.99
C PRO A 5 -29.74 -0.06 15.30
N SER A 6 -28.98 0.53 16.22
CA SER A 6 -29.02 1.97 16.55
C SER A 6 -28.44 2.88 15.45
N GLY A 7 -27.79 2.31 14.43
CA GLY A 7 -27.04 3.04 13.40
C GLY A 7 -25.58 3.30 13.77
N GLN A 8 -25.17 3.04 15.01
CA GLN A 8 -23.77 3.16 15.44
C GLN A 8 -22.91 2.00 14.97
N VAL A 9 -21.60 2.21 14.97
CA VAL A 9 -20.58 1.17 14.76
C VAL A 9 -19.96 0.74 16.08
N GLN A 10 -19.82 -0.57 16.27
CA GLN A 10 -19.03 -1.17 17.33
C GLN A 10 -17.64 -1.54 16.80
N ILE A 11 -16.61 -0.99 17.41
CA ILE A 11 -15.21 -1.12 17.00
C ILE A 11 -14.49 -1.97 18.06
N SER A 12 -13.89 -3.08 17.65
CA SER A 12 -13.04 -3.90 18.50
C SER A 12 -11.60 -3.40 18.41
N VAL A 13 -11.04 -2.97 19.54
CA VAL A 13 -9.69 -2.43 19.64
C VAL A 13 -8.89 -3.22 20.66
N ARG A 14 -7.82 -3.87 20.20
CA ARG A 14 -6.79 -4.47 21.05
C ARG A 14 -5.58 -3.56 21.06
N ARG A 15 -5.27 -2.96 22.22
CA ARG A 15 -4.10 -2.09 22.37
C ARG A 15 -2.82 -2.94 22.36
N ARG A 16 -1.69 -2.31 22.00
CA ARG A 16 -0.39 -2.99 22.05
C ARG A 16 -0.08 -3.39 23.48
N GLY A 17 0.32 -4.65 23.69
CA GLY A 17 0.59 -5.20 25.03
C GLY A 17 -0.63 -5.83 25.71
N GLU A 18 -1.84 -5.56 25.22
CA GLU A 18 -3.06 -6.18 25.73
C GLU A 18 -3.37 -7.48 24.98
N HIS A 19 -3.88 -8.46 25.72
CA HIS A 19 -4.38 -9.73 25.18
C HIS A 19 -5.84 -9.62 24.73
N GLU A 20 -6.66 -8.97 25.55
CA GLU A 20 -8.10 -8.88 25.30
C GLU A 20 -8.46 -7.60 24.54
N PRO A 21 -9.37 -7.68 23.54
CA PRO A 21 -9.91 -6.51 22.90
C PRO A 21 -10.92 -5.78 23.80
N THR A 22 -10.99 -4.46 23.64
CA THR A 22 -12.08 -3.63 24.17
C THR A 22 -13.02 -3.22 23.05
N HIS A 23 -14.30 -3.02 23.37
CA HIS A 23 -15.30 -2.54 22.42
C HIS A 23 -15.58 -1.05 22.64
N ILE A 24 -15.56 -0.29 21.56
CA ILE A 24 -15.83 1.16 21.54
C ILE A 24 -17.03 1.40 20.62
N LEU A 25 -17.96 2.27 21.03
CA LEU A 25 -19.08 2.72 20.19
C LEU A 25 -18.75 4.07 19.56
N GLY A 26 -19.19 4.26 18.32
CA GLY A 26 -19.13 5.55 17.65
C GLY A 26 -20.14 5.64 16.50
N ASP A 27 -20.37 6.85 16.00
CA ASP A 27 -21.34 7.06 14.91
C ASP A 27 -20.73 6.79 13.53
N ALA A 28 -19.40 6.84 13.42
CA ALA A 28 -18.67 6.53 12.18
C ALA A 28 -17.25 6.00 12.48
N LEU A 29 -16.69 5.26 11.50
CA LEU A 29 -15.28 4.87 11.48
C LEU A 29 -14.63 5.38 10.20
N ILE A 30 -13.56 6.17 10.34
CA ILE A 30 -12.73 6.63 9.22
C ILE A 30 -11.46 5.79 9.22
N ASN A 31 -11.25 5.03 8.14
CA ASN A 31 -10.02 4.28 7.95
C ASN A 31 -8.92 5.19 7.35
N SER A 32 -7.94 5.54 8.17
CA SER A 32 -6.78 6.38 7.79
C SER A 32 -5.45 5.63 7.88
N THR A 33 -5.43 4.31 7.63
CA THR A 33 -4.19 3.49 7.73
C THR A 33 -3.16 3.75 6.61
N GLY A 34 -3.45 4.65 5.67
CA GLY A 34 -2.59 4.94 4.53
C GLY A 34 -2.85 4.02 3.33
N ILE A 35 -1.91 4.04 2.38
CA ILE A 35 -1.96 3.24 1.15
C ILE A 35 -1.18 1.93 1.30
N GLU A 36 -1.45 0.96 0.43
CA GLU A 36 -0.59 -0.22 0.25
C GLU A 36 0.71 0.20 -0.45
N TYR A 37 1.84 -0.11 0.17
CA TYR A 37 3.18 0.26 -0.32
C TYR A 37 3.85 -0.89 -1.04
N ASP A 38 3.49 -2.13 -0.74
CA ASP A 38 3.95 -3.27 -1.53
C ASP A 38 3.14 -3.33 -2.83
N TRP A 39 3.73 -2.86 -3.92
CA TRP A 39 3.06 -2.80 -5.22
C TRP A 39 2.63 -4.17 -5.75
N ARG A 40 3.17 -5.27 -5.22
CA ARG A 40 2.70 -6.63 -5.53
C ARG A 40 1.32 -6.92 -4.94
N ARG A 41 0.93 -6.20 -3.89
CA ARG A 41 -0.34 -6.32 -3.16
C ARG A 41 -1.36 -5.28 -3.57
N VAL A 42 -0.98 -4.28 -4.36
CA VAL A 42 -1.90 -3.26 -4.87
C VAL A 42 -2.86 -3.89 -5.87
N ASP A 43 -4.10 -4.09 -5.44
CA ASP A 43 -5.15 -4.69 -6.27
C ASP A 43 -5.80 -3.65 -7.21
N ARG A 44 -4.99 -3.12 -8.12
CA ARG A 44 -5.43 -2.20 -9.18
C ARG A 44 -4.91 -2.68 -10.55
N PRO A 45 -5.67 -2.49 -11.64
CA PRO A 45 -5.30 -3.04 -12.94
C PRO A 45 -3.90 -2.64 -13.43
N LEU A 46 -3.51 -1.37 -13.25
CA LEU A 46 -2.24 -0.85 -13.76
C LEU A 46 -1.01 -1.48 -13.05
N PRO A 47 -0.85 -1.40 -11.70
CA PRO A 47 0.25 -2.08 -11.01
C PRO A 47 0.35 -3.58 -11.33
N ARG A 48 -0.80 -4.28 -11.34
CA ARG A 48 -0.86 -5.71 -11.67
C ARG A 48 -0.33 -6.00 -13.07
N GLN A 49 -0.76 -5.23 -14.07
CA GLN A 49 -0.34 -5.44 -15.46
C GLN A 49 1.13 -5.04 -15.69
N LEU A 50 1.60 -3.97 -15.07
CA LEU A 50 3.01 -3.56 -15.17
C LEU A 50 3.94 -4.63 -14.58
N LEU A 51 3.60 -5.18 -13.41
CA LEU A 51 4.34 -6.29 -12.80
C LEU A 51 4.27 -7.56 -13.65
N ALA A 52 3.08 -7.93 -14.12
CA ALA A 52 2.88 -9.13 -14.95
C ALA A 52 3.65 -9.08 -16.27
N ARG A 53 3.80 -7.89 -16.86
CA ARG A 53 4.59 -7.66 -18.08
C ARG A 53 6.08 -7.46 -17.82
N GLY A 54 6.50 -7.46 -16.55
CA GLY A 54 7.88 -7.21 -16.16
C GLY A 54 8.33 -5.76 -16.42
N LEU A 55 7.43 -4.80 -16.61
CA LEU A 55 7.77 -3.40 -16.90
C LEU A 55 8.16 -2.59 -15.65
N ILE A 56 7.92 -3.16 -14.48
CA ILE A 56 8.36 -2.66 -13.17
C ILE A 56 8.75 -3.84 -12.29
N GLN A 57 9.56 -3.58 -11.27
CA GLN A 57 9.84 -4.52 -10.18
C GLN A 57 9.71 -3.82 -8.80
N PRO A 58 9.48 -4.57 -7.70
CA PRO A 58 9.46 -3.99 -6.37
C PRO A 58 10.78 -3.30 -6.02
N GLY A 59 10.71 -2.21 -5.25
CA GLY A 59 11.89 -1.57 -4.68
C GLY A 59 12.59 -2.46 -3.64
N PRO A 60 13.82 -2.12 -3.22
CA PRO A 60 14.64 -2.97 -2.34
C PRO A 60 14.00 -3.23 -0.97
N LEU A 61 13.16 -2.32 -0.48
CA LEU A 61 12.43 -2.46 0.78
C LEU A 61 10.96 -2.90 0.61
N ALA A 62 10.54 -3.20 -0.62
CA ALA A 62 9.14 -3.50 -0.96
C ALA A 62 8.13 -2.43 -0.48
N LEU A 63 8.56 -1.16 -0.38
CA LEU A 63 7.71 -0.02 -0.03
C LEU A 63 7.30 0.83 -1.26
N GLY A 64 7.59 0.33 -2.45
CA GLY A 64 7.40 1.01 -3.72
C GLY A 64 7.95 0.15 -4.86
N ILE A 65 8.36 0.79 -5.95
CA ILE A 65 8.96 0.16 -7.13
C ILE A 65 10.39 0.62 -7.32
N ALA A 66 11.23 -0.23 -7.90
CA ALA A 66 12.61 0.11 -8.18
C ALA A 66 12.68 1.18 -9.27
N ALA A 67 13.47 2.21 -9.04
CA ALA A 67 13.70 3.29 -9.99
C ALA A 67 15.12 3.85 -9.86
N ALA A 68 15.59 4.48 -10.92
CA ALA A 68 16.78 5.31 -10.87
C ALA A 68 16.52 6.66 -10.19
N HIS A 69 17.59 7.42 -9.91
CA HIS A 69 17.54 8.70 -9.19
C HIS A 69 16.70 9.79 -9.90
N ASP A 70 16.55 9.70 -11.22
CA ASP A 70 15.70 10.57 -12.05
C ASP A 70 14.24 10.07 -12.15
N GLY A 71 13.91 9.00 -11.43
CA GLY A 71 12.58 8.40 -11.38
C GLY A 71 12.32 7.36 -12.46
N ALA A 72 13.23 7.11 -13.41
CA ALA A 72 13.03 6.08 -14.44
C ALA A 72 12.87 4.70 -13.77
N VAL A 73 11.73 4.04 -13.96
CA VAL A 73 11.47 2.74 -13.32
C VAL A 73 12.36 1.66 -13.92
N LEU A 74 12.71 0.67 -13.11
CA LEU A 74 13.47 -0.49 -13.57
C LEU A 74 12.52 -1.64 -13.89
N ASP A 75 12.70 -2.23 -15.06
CA ASP A 75 11.98 -3.44 -15.47
C ASP A 75 12.48 -4.68 -14.71
N ALA A 76 11.92 -5.86 -14.97
CA ALA A 76 12.28 -7.10 -14.29
C ALA A 76 13.74 -7.57 -14.54
N GLN A 77 14.41 -7.01 -15.55
CA GLN A 77 15.82 -7.26 -15.86
C GLN A 77 16.75 -6.19 -15.27
N GLY A 78 16.20 -5.20 -14.57
CA GLY A 78 16.95 -4.07 -14.02
C GLY A 78 17.26 -2.99 -15.05
N GLN A 79 16.69 -3.07 -16.26
CA GLN A 79 16.89 -2.08 -17.30
C GLN A 79 15.97 -0.88 -17.06
N ARG A 80 16.53 0.31 -17.28
CA ARG A 80 15.83 1.58 -17.14
C ARG A 80 14.78 1.73 -18.24
N SER A 81 13.57 2.13 -17.86
CA SER A 81 12.52 2.50 -18.80
C SER A 81 12.83 3.81 -19.52
N ALA A 82 12.50 3.89 -20.81
CA ALA A 82 12.52 5.12 -21.59
C ALA A 82 11.19 5.91 -21.51
N HIS A 83 10.15 5.32 -20.92
CA HIS A 83 8.78 5.85 -20.99
C HIS A 83 8.07 5.93 -19.64
N LEU A 84 8.48 5.12 -18.65
CA LEU A 84 7.84 5.05 -17.35
C LEU A 84 8.73 5.67 -16.28
N PHE A 85 8.20 6.70 -15.63
CA PHE A 85 8.85 7.41 -14.53
C PHE A 85 7.94 7.40 -13.31
N ALA A 86 8.50 7.12 -12.15
CA ALA A 86 7.82 7.15 -10.86
C ALA A 86 8.06 8.49 -10.16
N MET A 87 7.06 8.93 -9.40
CA MET A 87 7.14 10.14 -8.58
C MET A 87 6.29 9.99 -7.32
N GLY A 88 6.79 10.49 -6.19
CA GLY A 88 6.07 10.45 -4.92
C GLY A 88 6.01 9.04 -4.31
N PRO A 89 4.85 8.58 -3.81
CA PRO A 89 4.74 7.33 -3.04
C PRO A 89 5.36 6.05 -3.66
N PRO A 90 5.33 5.82 -4.99
CA PRO A 90 5.98 4.65 -5.60
C PRO A 90 7.49 4.60 -5.41
N LEU A 91 8.15 5.73 -5.08
CA LEU A 91 9.60 5.81 -4.83
C LEU A 91 9.98 5.57 -3.37
N ARG A 92 9.01 5.26 -2.49
CA ARG A 92 9.31 5.09 -1.06
C ARG A 92 10.25 3.91 -0.84
N GLY A 93 11.29 4.15 -0.03
CA GLY A 93 12.30 3.15 0.33
C GLY A 93 13.42 2.98 -0.68
N MET A 94 13.60 3.91 -1.61
CA MET A 94 14.71 3.92 -2.57
C MET A 94 15.98 4.63 -2.04
N TRP A 95 15.84 5.54 -1.07
CA TRP A 95 16.91 6.31 -0.41
C TRP A 95 16.45 6.80 0.96
#